data_AF-A0A1V5BJJ7-F1
#
_entry.id   AF-A0A1V5BJJ7-F1
#
_cell.length_a   1.000
_cell.length_b   1.000
_cell.length_c   1.000
_cell.angle_alpha   90.00
_cell.angle_beta   90.00
_cell.angle_gamma   90.00
#
_symmetry.space_group_name_H-M   'P 1'
#
loop_
_entity.id
_entity.type
_entity.pdbx_description
1 polymer ?
#
loop_
_entity_poly.entity_id
_entity_poly.type
_entity_poly.pdbx_seq_one_letter_code
_entity_poly.pdbx_strand_id
1 'polypeptide(L)'
;MITGGQEGGIAKNIKVIEWLKADLITTISALFKSMLRGSEELILDALASLVITCYILGRRLGINFSRLDLKVEVKLRQSIDEGHEVERWYGDISTLLNYLVDKKR
;
A
#
# COMPACT_ATOMS: atom_id res chain seq x y z
N MET A 1 13.99 -13.58 -33.28
CA MET A 1 13.59 -14.69 -32.40
C MET A 1 13.45 -14.13 -30.99
N ILE A 2 12.22 -13.97 -30.51
CA ILE A 2 11.98 -13.62 -29.10
C ILE A 2 12.27 -14.90 -28.31
N THR A 3 13.22 -14.84 -27.40
CA THR A 3 13.65 -15.99 -26.60
C THR A 3 12.55 -16.34 -25.60
N GLY A 4 12.04 -17.58 -25.64
CA GLY A 4 10.91 -18.05 -24.82
C GLY A 4 11.07 -17.91 -23.29
N GLY A 5 12.25 -17.50 -22.80
CA GLY A 5 12.47 -17.12 -21.40
C GLY A 5 11.85 -15.77 -21.02
N GLN A 6 11.75 -14.80 -21.95
CA GLN A 6 11.12 -13.50 -21.68
C GLN A 6 9.59 -13.60 -21.63
N GLU A 7 8.99 -14.37 -22.54
CA GLU A 7 7.54 -14.61 -22.57
C GLU A 7 7.06 -15.34 -21.31
N GLY A 8 7.81 -16.34 -20.84
CA GLY A 8 7.53 -17.04 -19.59
C GLY A 8 7.64 -16.14 -18.34
N GLY A 9 8.57 -15.18 -18.34
CA GLY A 9 8.71 -14.18 -17.28
C GLY A 9 7.51 -13.22 -17.23
N ILE A 10 7.06 -12.75 -18.39
CA ILE A 10 5.89 -11.86 -18.52
C ILE A 10 4.62 -12.58 -18.06
N ALA A 11 4.38 -13.80 -18.54
CA ALA A 11 3.21 -14.59 -18.15
C ALA A 11 3.17 -14.87 -16.64
N LYS A 12 4.31 -15.18 -16.02
CA LYS A 12 4.42 -15.33 -14.56
C LYS A 12 4.13 -14.03 -13.84
N ASN A 13 4.62 -12.89 -14.33
CA ASN A 13 4.37 -11.59 -13.73
C ASN A 13 2.87 -11.23 -13.74
N ILE A 14 2.19 -11.47 -14.87
CA ILE A 14 0.74 -11.27 -14.99
C ILE A 14 -0.01 -12.17 -13.99
N LYS A 15 0.34 -13.46 -13.89
CA LYS A 15 -0.29 -14.36 -12.92
C LYS A 15 -0.13 -13.87 -11.47
N VAL A 16 1.06 -13.38 -11.11
CA VAL A 16 1.30 -12.82 -9.78
C VAL A 16 0.47 -11.56 -9.55
N ILE A 17 0.34 -10.69 -10.55
CA ILE A 17 -0.50 -9.49 -10.46
C ILE A 17 -1.96 -9.87 -10.24
N GLU A 18 -2.51 -10.83 -10.98
CA GLU A 18 -3.90 -11.27 -10.79
C GLU A 18 -4.12 -11.87 -9.40
N TRP A 19 -3.16 -12.65 -8.91
CA TRP A 19 -3.21 -13.17 -7.55
C TRP A 19 -3.18 -12.06 -6.49
N LEU A 20 -2.30 -11.06 -6.64
CA LEU A 20 -2.21 -9.91 -5.72
C LEU A 20 -3.48 -9.05 -5.70
N LYS A 21 -4.20 -8.94 -6.83
CA LYS A 21 -5.49 -8.24 -6.86
C LYS A 21 -6.53 -8.98 -6.02
N ALA A 22 -6.60 -10.31 -6.14
CA ALA A 22 -7.50 -11.12 -5.32
C ALA A 22 -7.12 -11.04 -3.84
N ASP A 23 -5.83 -11.14 -3.54
CA ASP A 23 -5.28 -11.01 -2.19
C ASP A 23 -5.65 -9.67 -1.55
N LEU A 24 -5.52 -8.56 -2.29
CA LEU A 24 -5.90 -7.23 -1.80
C LEU A 24 -7.35 -7.16 -1.32
N ILE A 25 -8.30 -7.74 -2.08
CA ILE A 25 -9.72 -7.78 -1.69
C ILE A 25 -9.91 -8.68 -0.46
N THR A 26 -9.21 -9.82 -0.40
CA THR A 26 -9.23 -10.71 0.76
C THR A 26 -8.71 -10.01 2.03
N THR A 27 -7.62 -9.25 1.94
CA THR A 27 -7.07 -8.49 3.07
C THR A 27 -8.02 -7.40 3.55
N ILE A 28 -8.69 -6.69 2.62
CA ILE A 28 -9.74 -5.71 2.98
C ILE A 28 -10.91 -6.40 3.71
N SER A 29 -11.33 -7.58 3.23
CA SER A 29 -12.37 -8.36 3.91
C SER A 29 -11.95 -8.77 5.33
N ALA A 30 -10.68 -9.18 5.51
CA ALA A 30 -10.13 -9.51 6.81
C ALA A 30 -10.12 -8.28 7.73
N LEU A 31 -9.67 -7.12 7.25
CA LEU A 31 -9.66 -5.87 8.00
C LEU A 31 -11.05 -5.54 8.56
N PHE A 32 -12.09 -5.57 7.72
CA PHE A 32 -13.45 -5.27 8.16
C PHE A 32 -13.99 -6.29 9.17
N LYS A 33 -13.68 -7.58 9.01
CA LYS A 33 -14.05 -8.60 10.00
C LYS A 33 -13.31 -8.40 11.33
N SER A 34 -12.05 -8.01 11.30
CA SER A 34 -11.26 -7.70 12.49
C SER A 34 -11.83 -6.50 13.24
N MET A 35 -12.22 -5.45 12.53
CA MET A 35 -12.89 -4.27 13.10
C MET A 35 -14.20 -4.64 13.80
N LEU A 36 -15.03 -5.49 13.17
CA LEU A 36 -16.28 -5.96 13.78
C LEU A 36 -16.06 -6.79 15.05
N ARG A 37 -14.94 -7.52 15.13
CA ARG A 37 -14.56 -8.32 16.30
C ARG A 37 -13.91 -7.50 17.42
N GLY A 38 -13.53 -6.25 17.16
CA GLY A 38 -12.85 -5.38 18.12
C GLY A 38 -11.45 -5.84 18.53
N SER A 39 -10.80 -6.67 17.71
CA SER A 39 -9.45 -7.19 18.02
C SER A 39 -8.39 -6.29 17.39
N GLU A 40 -7.68 -5.52 18.22
CA GLU A 40 -6.61 -4.62 17.78
C GLU A 40 -5.50 -5.36 17.02
N GLU A 41 -5.05 -6.50 17.53
CA GLU A 41 -4.00 -7.31 16.89
C GLU A 41 -4.43 -7.80 15.49
N LEU A 42 -5.65 -8.28 15.34
CA LEU A 42 -6.18 -8.70 14.03
C LEU A 42 -6.40 -7.52 13.07
N ILE A 43 -6.64 -6.31 13.59
CA ILE A 43 -6.72 -5.09 12.77
C ILE A 43 -5.31 -4.72 12.30
N LEU A 44 -4.33 -4.72 13.21
CA LEU A 44 -2.94 -4.40 12.92
C LEU A 44 -2.36 -5.35 11.87
N ASP A 45 -2.59 -6.66 12.01
CA ASP A 45 -2.15 -7.68 11.05
C ASP A 45 -2.74 -7.47 9.65
N ALA A 46 -4.03 -7.14 9.58
CA ALA A 46 -4.70 -6.86 8.31
C ALA A 46 -4.17 -5.58 7.65
N LEU A 47 -3.92 -4.52 8.43
CA LEU A 47 -3.30 -3.28 7.93
C LEU A 47 -1.87 -3.52 7.43
N ALA A 48 -1.06 -4.26 8.19
CA ALA A 48 0.30 -4.62 7.81
C ALA A 48 0.33 -5.43 6.50
N SER A 49 -0.57 -6.40 6.38
CA SER A 49 -0.73 -7.19 5.14
C SER A 49 -1.09 -6.30 3.95
N LEU A 50 -2.00 -5.33 4.13
CA LEU A 50 -2.41 -4.42 3.06
C LEU A 50 -1.23 -3.56 2.57
N VAL A 51 -0.41 -3.06 3.50
CA VAL A 51 0.81 -2.31 3.18
C VAL A 51 1.79 -3.17 2.38
N ILE A 52 2.03 -4.42 2.81
CA ILE A 52 2.92 -5.35 2.10
C ILE A 52 2.40 -5.62 0.68
N THR A 53 1.12 -5.93 0.52
CA THR A 53 0.50 -6.22 -0.78
C THR A 53 0.63 -5.03 -1.73
N CYS A 54 0.46 -3.80 -1.24
CA CYS A 54 0.68 -2.57 -2.02
C CYS A 54 2.13 -2.46 -2.55
N TYR A 55 3.14 -2.70 -1.71
CA TYR A 55 4.55 -2.67 -2.14
C TYR A 55 4.87 -3.74 -3.17
N ILE A 56 4.43 -4.98 -2.93
CA ILE A 56 4.69 -6.09 -3.84
C ILE A 56 4.01 -5.83 -5.19
N LEU A 57 2.75 -5.38 -5.18
CA LEU A 57 2.02 -5.03 -6.40
C LEU A 57 2.71 -3.91 -7.17
N GLY A 58 3.13 -2.83 -6.49
CA GLY A 58 3.92 -1.76 -7.10
C GLY A 58 5.16 -2.30 -7.80
N ARG A 59 5.93 -3.17 -7.14
CA ARG A 59 7.12 -3.80 -7.73
C ARG A 59 6.81 -4.63 -8.97
N ARG A 60 5.72 -5.40 -8.96
CA ARG A 60 5.27 -6.19 -10.12
C ARG A 60 4.82 -5.32 -11.30
N LEU A 61 4.37 -4.10 -11.02
CA LEU A 61 3.99 -3.07 -11.99
C LEU A 61 5.19 -2.19 -12.44
N GLY A 62 6.42 -2.50 -12.01
CA GLY A 62 7.61 -1.73 -12.38
C GLY A 62 7.84 -0.47 -11.54
N ILE A 63 7.18 -0.33 -10.40
CA ILE A 63 7.38 0.76 -9.44
C ILE A 63 8.27 0.23 -8.32
N ASN A 64 9.46 0.81 -8.16
CA ASN A 64 10.33 0.45 -7.04
C ASN A 64 9.80 1.05 -5.72
N PHE A 65 10.26 0.49 -4.59
CA PHE A 65 9.77 0.88 -3.26
C PHE A 65 10.01 2.35 -2.95
N SER A 66 11.20 2.87 -3.23
CA SER A 66 11.55 4.27 -2.96
C SER A 66 10.68 5.27 -3.76
N ARG A 67 10.32 4.94 -5.01
CA ARG A 67 9.42 5.76 -5.82
C ARG A 67 7.99 5.74 -5.27
N LEU A 68 7.53 4.61 -4.72
CA LEU A 68 6.24 4.55 -4.05
C LEU A 68 6.27 5.39 -2.77
N ASP A 69 7.31 5.26 -1.93
CA ASP A 69 7.48 6.03 -0.70
C ASP A 69 7.49 7.53 -0.97
N LEU A 70 8.24 7.97 -1.98
CA LEU A 70 8.27 9.37 -2.40
C LEU A 70 6.88 9.85 -2.84
N LYS A 71 6.15 9.02 -3.59
CA LYS A 71 4.80 9.37 -4.05
C LYS A 71 3.80 9.46 -2.89
N VAL A 72 3.94 8.60 -1.87
CA VAL A 72 3.16 8.68 -0.63
C VAL A 72 3.44 10.01 0.08
N GLU A 73 4.70 10.38 0.27
CA GLU A 73 5.07 11.65 0.90
C GLU A 73 4.50 12.87 0.14
N VAL A 74 4.63 12.88 -1.19
CA VAL A 74 4.04 13.93 -2.03
C VAL A 74 2.52 14.00 -1.84
N LYS A 75 1.82 12.86 -1.80
CA LYS A 75 0.38 12.84 -1.58
C LYS A 75 -0.01 13.36 -0.20
N LEU A 76 0.75 13.06 0.85
CA LEU A 76 0.48 13.57 2.19
C LEU A 76 0.56 15.11 2.22
N ARG A 77 1.63 15.68 1.63
CA ARG A 77 1.78 17.14 1.52
C ARG A 77 0.63 17.78 0.75
N GLN A 78 0.25 17.20 -0.39
CA GLN A 78 -0.90 17.66 -1.18
C GLN A 78 -2.20 17.63 -0.38
N SER A 79 -2.48 16.55 0.35
CA SER A 79 -3.70 16.43 1.14
C SER A 79 -3.77 17.42 2.32
N ILE A 80 -2.61 17.84 2.85
CA ILE A 80 -2.52 18.93 3.85
C ILE A 80 -2.85 20.26 3.19
N ASP A 81 -2.23 20.57 2.05
CA ASP A 81 -2.45 21.83 1.32
C ASP A 81 -3.91 21.97 0.83
N GLU A 82 -4.54 20.86 0.45
CA GLU A 82 -5.94 20.81 0.01
C GLU A 82 -6.95 20.90 1.18
N GLY A 83 -6.49 20.83 2.43
CA GLY A 83 -7.36 20.89 3.60
C GLY A 83 -8.35 19.72 3.66
N HIS A 84 -7.87 18.50 3.37
CA HIS A 84 -8.70 17.29 3.41
C HIS A 84 -9.44 17.17 4.76
N GLU A 85 -10.68 16.65 4.77
CA GLU A 85 -11.52 16.62 5.99
C GLU A 85 -10.83 15.95 7.19
N VAL A 86 -10.17 14.82 6.93
CA VAL A 86 -9.36 14.10 7.93
C VAL A 86 -8.27 14.99 8.55
N GLU A 87 -7.58 15.80 7.74
CA GLU A 87 -6.59 16.74 8.25
C GLU A 87 -7.25 17.85 9.07
N ARG A 88 -8.35 18.43 8.59
CA ARG A 88 -9.08 19.49 9.30
C ARG A 88 -9.67 19.02 10.63
N TRP A 89 -10.09 17.77 10.72
CA TRP A 89 -10.75 17.23 11.92
C TRP A 89 -9.76 16.65 12.94
N TYR A 90 -8.69 16.00 12.47
CA TYR A 90 -7.83 15.19 13.32
C TYR A 90 -6.33 15.50 13.21
N GLY A 91 -5.89 16.13 12.12
CA GLY A 91 -4.45 16.35 11.87
C GLY A 91 -3.67 15.05 11.60
N ASP A 92 -4.37 13.96 11.25
CA ASP A 92 -3.75 12.64 11.05
C ASP A 92 -2.75 12.62 9.89
N ILE A 93 -2.98 13.44 8.86
CA ILE A 93 -2.12 13.49 7.66
C ILE A 93 -0.79 14.17 8.03
N SER A 94 -0.86 15.31 8.72
CA SER A 94 0.32 15.98 9.27
C SER A 94 1.09 15.09 10.24
N THR A 95 0.39 14.36 11.12
CA THR A 95 0.99 13.42 12.07
C THR A 95 1.73 12.30 11.35
N LEU A 96 1.12 11.70 10.33
CA LEU A 96 1.76 10.66 9.52
C LEU A 96 2.98 11.18 8.76
N LEU A 97 2.89 12.38 8.16
CA LEU A 97 4.02 12.98 7.46
C LEU A 97 5.22 13.18 8.39
N ASN A 98 4.99 13.70 9.59
CA ASN A 98 6.05 13.90 10.59
C ASN A 98 6.69 12.58 11.00
N TYR A 99 5.89 11.56 11.30
CA TYR A 99 6.38 10.21 11.61
C TYR A 99 7.28 9.64 10.51
N LEU A 100 6.89 9.78 9.24
CA LEU A 100 7.67 9.28 8.10
C LEU A 100 8.96 10.08 7.87
N VAL A 101 8.96 11.38 8.11
CA VAL A 101 10.16 12.23 8.00
C VAL A 101 11.15 11.91 9.11
N ASP A 102 10.68 11.75 10.34
CA ASP A 102 11.56 11.43 11.47
C ASP A 102 12.15 10.02 11.37
N LYS A 103 11.41 9.05 10.83
CA LYS A 103 11.93 7.69 10.57
C LYS A 103 13.08 7.66 9.56
N LYS A 104 13.22 8.67 8.69
CA LYS A 104 14.27 8.76 7.68
C LYS A 104 15.56 9.42 8.20
N ARG A 105 15.53 10.02 9.40
CA ARG A 105 16.69 10.65 10.05
C ARG A 105 17.50 9.62 10.81
#